data_AF-A0A958EC58-F1
#
_entry.id   AF-A0A958EC58-F1
#
_cell.length_a   1.000
_cell.length_b   1.000
_cell.length_c   1.000
_cell.angle_alpha   90.00
_cell.angle_beta   90.00
_cell.angle_gamma   90.00
#
_symmetry.space_group_name_H-M   'P 1'
#
loop_
_entity.id
_entity.type
_entity.pdbx_description
1 polymer ?
#
loop_
_entity_poly.entity_id
_entity_poly.type
_entity_poly.pdbx_seq_one_letter_code
_entity_poly.pdbx_strand_id
1 'polypeptide(L)' 'MQNAGAEFGLMVSWNGFKNSVEREIPNQFFKVRIWDQDAIIEELFKVYDNIDEEIKAELPLKRFWSLAVGEE' A
#
# COMPACT_ATOMS: atom_id res chain seq x y z
N MET A 1 -2.05 17.32 -11.73
CA MET A 1 -1.01 17.47 -10.69
C MET A 1 -0.16 18.73 -10.82
N GLN A 2 0.06 19.31 -12.00
CA GLN A 2 0.76 20.61 -12.13
C GLN A 2 0.09 21.78 -11.39
N ASN A 3 -1.22 21.75 -11.15
CA ASN A 3 -1.91 22.81 -10.38
C ASN A 3 -1.84 22.66 -8.86
N ALA A 4 -1.36 21.53 -8.33
CA ALA A 4 -1.24 21.31 -6.88
C ALA A 4 0.18 21.56 -6.35
N GLY A 5 1.17 21.78 -7.23
CA GLY A 5 2.57 22.00 -6.85
C GLY A 5 3.28 20.78 -6.23
N ALA A 6 2.65 19.61 -6.22
CA ALA A 6 3.22 18.41 -5.62
C ALA A 6 4.29 17.76 -6.52
N GLU A 7 5.43 17.43 -5.93
CA GLU A 7 6.54 16.74 -6.61
C GLU A 7 6.23 15.25 -6.85
N PHE A 8 5.45 14.65 -5.94
CA PHE A 8 5.02 13.26 -5.99
C PHE A 8 3.51 13.11 -5.76
N GLY A 9 2.92 12.07 -6.33
CA GLY A 9 1.53 11.67 -6.10
C GLY A 9 1.42 10.18 -5.75
N LEU A 10 0.49 9.85 -4.84
CA LEU A 10 0.08 8.48 -4.58
C LEU A 10 -1.40 8.35 -4.94
N MET A 11 -1.72 7.47 -5.88
CA MET A 11 -3.10 7.15 -6.23
C MET A 11 -3.48 5.81 -5.61
N VAL A 12 -4.59 5.80 -4.87
CA VAL A 12 -5.05 4.63 -4.11
C VAL A 12 -6.43 4.23 -4.60
N SER A 13 -6.62 2.95 -4.96
CA SER A 13 -7.93 2.42 -5.38
C SER A 13 -8.16 1.03 -4.84
N TRP A 14 -9.33 0.82 -4.23
CA TRP A 14 -9.74 -0.48 -3.67
C TRP A 14 -10.37 -1.41 -4.70
N ASN A 15 -10.88 -0.86 -5.81
CA ASN A 15 -11.51 -1.63 -6.88
C ASN A 15 -10.57 -1.82 -8.09
N GLY A 16 -9.26 -1.66 -7.87
CA GLY A 16 -8.23 -1.75 -8.90
C GLY A 16 -8.21 -0.57 -9.88
N PHE A 17 -7.45 -0.74 -10.96
CA PHE A 17 -7.26 0.24 -12.02
C PHE A 17 -7.56 -0.38 -13.39
N LYS A 18 -7.87 0.45 -14.38
CA LYS A 18 -8.01 -0.04 -15.76
C LYS A 18 -6.63 -0.41 -16.32
N ASN A 19 -6.53 -1.47 -17.11
CA ASN A 19 -5.30 -1.89 -17.80
C ASN A 19 -4.60 -0.76 -18.60
N SER A 20 -5.36 0.24 -19.08
CA SER A 20 -4.80 1.41 -19.76
C SER A 20 -3.97 2.30 -18.82
N VAL A 21 -4.37 2.39 -17.55
CA VAL A 21 -3.66 3.15 -16.51
C VAL A 21 -2.35 2.45 -16.18
N GLU A 22 -2.37 1.12 -16.04
CA GLU A 22 -1.17 0.31 -15.79
C GLU A 22 -0.10 0.46 -16.87
N ARG A 23 -0.53 0.57 -18.15
CA ARG A 23 0.38 0.77 -19.29
C ARG A 23 1.01 2.16 -19.34
N GLU A 24 0.42 3.16 -18.70
CA GLU A 24 0.96 4.52 -18.63
C GLU A 24 1.88 4.76 -17.41
N ILE A 25 1.89 3.83 -16.43
CA ILE A 25 2.74 3.88 -15.23
C ILE A 25 4.23 4.06 -15.57
N PRO A 26 4.84 3.35 -16.55
CA PRO A 26 6.27 3.48 -16.83
C PRO A 26 6.66 4.91 -17.27
N ASN A 27 5.75 5.63 -17.92
CA ASN A 27 5.99 6.98 -18.42
C ASN A 27 5.91 8.05 -17.32
N GLN A 28 5.38 7.73 -16.14
CA GLN A 28 5.23 8.64 -15.00
C GLN A 28 5.84 8.09 -13.70
N PHE A 29 6.60 7.00 -13.80
CA PHE A 29 7.06 6.18 -12.67
C PHE A 29 7.79 6.97 -11.57
N PHE A 30 8.49 8.04 -11.95
CA PHE A 30 9.26 8.86 -11.00
C PHE A 30 8.44 9.94 -10.27
N LYS A 31 7.18 10.16 -10.66
CA LYS A 31 6.33 11.21 -10.08
C LYS A 31 5.06 10.67 -9.43
N VAL A 32 4.58 9.50 -9.84
CA VAL A 32 3.31 8.96 -9.35
C VAL A 32 3.44 7.47 -9.06
N ARG A 33 3.08 7.08 -7.84
CA ARG A 33 2.90 5.67 -7.46
C ARG A 33 1.42 5.34 -7.38
N ILE A 34 1.09 4.10 -7.71
CA ILE A 34 -0.28 3.59 -7.66
C ILE A 34 -0.30 2.44 -6.66
N TRP A 35 -1.26 2.46 -5.74
CA TRP A 35 -1.56 1.37 -4.84
C TRP A 35 -2.96 0.84 -5.12
N ASP A 36 -3.02 -0.42 -5.53
CA ASP A 36 -4.25 -1.21 -5.58
C ASP A 36 -4.51 -1.86 -4.22
N GLN A 37 -5.47 -2.78 -4.18
CA GLN A 37 -5.86 -3.40 -2.93
C GLN A 37 -4.72 -4.17 -2.26
N ASP A 38 -4.01 -4.98 -3.05
CA ASP A 38 -2.95 -5.84 -2.53
C ASP A 38 -1.75 -5.00 -2.09
N ALA A 39 -1.37 -3.98 -2.87
CA ALA A 39 -0.27 -3.09 -2.52
C ALA A 39 -0.49 -2.34 -1.21
N ILE A 40 -1.72 -1.88 -0.92
CA ILE A 40 -2.02 -1.22 0.36
C ILE A 40 -1.82 -2.19 1.52
N ILE A 41 -2.32 -3.43 1.39
CA ILE A 41 -2.23 -4.44 2.45
C ILE A 41 -0.77 -4.81 2.70
N GLU A 42 0.00 -5.04 1.64
CA GLU A 42 1.42 -5.36 1.75
C GLU A 42 2.23 -4.24 2.42
N GLU A 43 2.06 -3.00 1.97
CA GLU A 43 2.76 -1.85 2.55
C GLU A 43 2.34 -1.61 4.00
N LEU A 44 1.04 -1.78 4.32
CA LEU A 44 0.54 -1.74 5.69
C LEU A 44 1.25 -2.76 6.57
N PHE A 45 1.37 -4.01 6.13
CA PHE A 45 2.04 -5.06 6.90
C PHE A 45 3.54 -4.80 7.09
N LYS A 46 4.23 -4.22 6.12
CA LYS A 46 5.66 -3.87 6.24
C LYS A 46 5.93 -2.85 7.34
N VAL A 47 5.03 -1.90 7.53
CA VAL A 47 5.18 -0.84 8.55
C VAL A 47 4.34 -1.06 9.78
N TYR A 48 3.54 -2.13 9.85
CA TYR A 48 2.50 -2.33 10.87
C TYR A 48 3.03 -2.19 12.29
N ASP A 49 4.24 -2.68 12.59
CA ASP A 49 4.81 -2.55 13.93
C ASP A 49 5.19 -1.11 14.30
N ASN A 50 5.44 -0.24 13.32
CA ASN A 50 5.80 1.17 13.49
C ASN A 50 4.59 2.13 13.52
N ILE A 51 3.37 1.64 13.27
CA ILE A 51 2.15 2.46 13.29
C ILE A 51 1.75 2.78 14.75
N ASP A 52 1.16 3.95 14.98
CA ASP A 52 0.61 4.36 16.28
C ASP A 52 -0.47 3.38 16.79
N GLU A 53 -0.55 3.22 18.12
CA GLU A 53 -1.49 2.29 18.75
C GLU A 53 -2.96 2.64 18.49
N GLU A 54 -3.29 3.92 18.36
CA GLU A 54 -4.65 4.38 18.03
C GLU A 54 -5.09 3.87 16.66
N ILE A 55 -4.24 4.02 15.65
CA ILE A 55 -4.53 3.51 14.29
C ILE A 55 -4.57 1.98 14.30
N LYS A 56 -3.67 1.31 15.03
CA LYS A 56 -3.69 -0.16 15.17
C LYS A 56 -5.00 -0.67 15.77
N ALA A 57 -5.62 0.08 16.68
CA ALA A 57 -6.87 -0.30 17.33
C ALA A 57 -8.09 -0.18 16.39
N GLU A 58 -8.04 0.71 15.40
CA GLU A 58 -9.09 0.84 14.39
C GLU A 58 -9.02 -0.23 13.30
N LEU A 59 -7.85 -0.84 13.09
CA LEU A 59 -7.67 -1.86 12.07
C LEU A 59 -8.34 -3.19 12.51
N PRO A 60 -9.16 -3.83 11.64
CA PRO A 60 -9.83 -5.09 11.94
C PRO A 60 -8.87 -6.30 11.80
N LEU A 61 -7.65 -6.18 12.33
CA LEU A 61 -6.61 -7.19 12.27
C LEU A 61 -6.48 -7.91 13.61
N LYS A 62 -6.29 -9.23 13.56
CA LYS A 62 -6.07 -10.06 14.75
C LYS A 62 -4.69 -10.71 14.65
N ARG A 63 -3.83 -10.42 15.63
CA ARG A 63 -2.56 -11.13 15.80
C ARG A 63 -2.86 -12.54 16.32
N PHE A 64 -2.22 -13.55 15.75
CA PHE A 64 -2.27 -14.92 16.24
C PHE A 64 -0.85 -15.49 16.30
N TRP A 65 -0.63 -16.42 17.21
CA TRP A 65 0.61 -17.19 17.28
C TRP A 65 0.40 -18.50 16.54
N SER A 66 1.30 -18.83 15.61
CA SER A 66 1.41 -20.17 15.04
C SER A 66 2.64 -20.87 15.61
N LEU A 67 2.63 -22.19 15.58
CA LEU A 67 3.86 -22.95 15.81
C LEU A 67 4.85 -22.56 14.71
N ALA A 68 6.03 -22.08 15.12
CA ALA A 68 7.14 -21.93 14.20
C ALA A 68 7.48 -23.34 13.71
N VAL A 69 7.18 -23.65 12.46
CA VAL A 69 7.74 -24.83 11.81
C VAL A 69 9.23 -24.51 11.70
N GLY A 70 10.02 -25.08 12.62
CA GLY A 70 11.47 -24.99 12.51
C GLY A 70 11.87 -25.58 11.17
N GLU A 71 12.59 -24.80 10.37
CA GLU A 71 13.32 -25.34 9.23
C GLU A 71 14.40 -26.30 9.79
N GLU A 72 14.30 -27.58 9.44
CA GLU A 72 15.48 -28.48 9.42
C GLU A 72 16.30 -28.20 8.16
#